data_AF-A0A3S0CWZ2-F1
#
_entry.id   AF-A0A3S0CWZ2-F1
#
_cell.length_a   1.000
_cell.length_b   1.000
_cell.length_c   1.000
_cell.angle_alpha   90.00
_cell.angle_beta   90.00
_cell.angle_gamma   90.00
#
_symmetry.space_group_name_H-M   'P 1'
#
loop_
_entity.id
_entity.type
_entity.pdbx_description
1 polymer ?
#
loop_
_entity_poly.entity_id
_entity_poly.type
_entity_poly.pdbx_seq_one_letter_code
_entity_poly.pdbx_strand_id
1 'polypeptide(L)'
;MFKSEQSFNVLIGKNIASAATQYTNPSGAGYIADGEILVIGANGALLTAGNTISTSPSIQFVQRSGSNLIFSSIIDGTKVTKYSGANPVSAQQQIISVGYNGTTGSIDLSTASKLFKISYKHNQLVWSEQVFKRVYETSGSTQAKVASDISEQINFMSLPALNGVYSTGDYVSAIMLCNHAGAAITGTATTLTVTKGSNTAVMNNTHNLTSGDYVRIGGTGTIDPVYRVQSVNGNTITLGSPYQSSSGAIAIASVEIITAAQASTAAFGFALFGLPLTWSINPAANNRYEIVSFDVHPGTGWGSTTITNVQDPILGSGLLPQVTEIEWFALGFEGLQSRYNIPLPTGRRDAVDPEYYTIYLEYDIPSVSAITGDVSAKQGLYIFVSDGAAQLTTLRAITNPWMASTPKAFPAIV
;
A
#
# COMPACT_ATOMS: atom_id res chain seq x y z
N MET A 1 6.36 13.95 5.16
CA MET A 1 5.76 15.24 5.58
C MET A 1 6.64 16.35 5.02
N PHE A 2 6.15 17.09 4.02
CA PHE A 2 6.92 18.12 3.32
C PHE A 2 7.18 19.32 4.24
N LYS A 3 8.43 19.79 4.31
CA LYS A 3 8.79 21.00 5.05
C LYS A 3 8.30 22.22 4.25
N SER A 4 7.80 23.25 4.94
CA SER A 4 7.16 24.45 4.38
C SER A 4 8.05 25.36 3.53
N GLU A 5 9.29 24.97 3.23
CA GLU A 5 10.31 25.80 2.58
C GLU A 5 10.64 25.36 1.14
N GLN A 6 10.02 24.29 0.63
CA GLN A 6 10.30 23.77 -0.71
C GLN A 6 9.06 23.90 -1.62
N SER A 7 9.14 24.80 -2.60
CA SER A 7 8.27 24.71 -3.78
C SER A 7 8.70 23.50 -4.61
N PHE A 8 7.75 22.81 -5.24
CA PHE A 8 8.09 21.66 -6.07
C PHE A 8 7.26 21.59 -7.36
N ASN A 9 7.89 21.10 -8.43
CA ASN A 9 7.24 20.77 -9.69
C ASN A 9 7.07 19.25 -9.81
N VAL A 10 5.98 18.84 -10.45
CA VAL A 10 5.69 17.42 -10.71
C VAL A 10 5.43 17.24 -12.19
N LEU A 11 6.17 16.34 -12.83
CA LEU A 11 5.93 15.87 -14.19
C LEU A 11 5.61 14.38 -14.16
N ILE A 12 4.66 13.93 -14.98
CA ILE A 12 4.16 12.56 -15.04
C ILE A 12 4.17 12.07 -16.49
N GLY A 13 5.05 11.12 -16.75
CA GLY A 13 5.24 10.48 -18.04
C GLY A 13 4.39 9.22 -18.16
N LYS A 14 3.59 9.13 -19.22
CA LYS A 14 2.73 7.98 -19.53
C LYS A 14 3.54 6.82 -20.12
N ASN A 15 2.97 5.63 -20.17
CA ASN A 15 3.57 4.48 -20.84
C ASN A 15 3.62 4.61 -22.37
N ILE A 16 4.56 5.40 -22.86
CA ILE A 16 4.78 5.65 -24.28
C ILE A 16 6.27 5.58 -24.65
N ALA A 17 6.55 5.38 -25.94
CA ALA A 17 7.88 5.56 -26.48
C ALA A 17 8.19 7.05 -26.66
N SER A 18 9.40 7.47 -26.28
CA SER A 18 9.84 8.83 -26.59
C SER A 18 10.32 8.90 -28.03
N ALA A 19 9.59 9.66 -28.85
CA ALA A 19 9.80 9.77 -30.29
C ALA A 19 9.71 11.21 -30.80
N ALA A 20 9.41 12.18 -29.92
CA ALA A 20 9.29 13.56 -30.33
C ALA A 20 10.63 14.18 -30.72
N THR A 21 10.59 14.96 -31.80
CA THR A 21 11.70 15.74 -32.32
C THR A 21 11.47 17.24 -32.14
N GLN A 22 10.31 17.65 -31.63
CA GLN A 22 9.99 19.03 -31.31
C GLN A 22 8.84 19.17 -30.30
N TYR A 23 8.74 20.34 -29.68
CA TYR A 23 7.66 20.69 -28.75
C TYR A 23 6.99 22.04 -29.07
N THR A 24 7.36 22.71 -30.16
CA THR A 24 6.97 24.10 -30.45
C THR A 24 5.82 24.24 -31.46
N ASN A 25 5.72 23.36 -32.47
CA ASN A 25 4.65 23.39 -33.47
C ASN A 25 3.68 22.21 -33.30
N PRO A 26 2.48 22.41 -32.74
CA PRO A 26 1.49 21.36 -32.51
C PRO A 26 1.02 20.61 -33.77
N SER A 27 1.14 21.23 -34.94
CA SER A 27 0.74 20.65 -36.22
C SER A 27 1.92 20.05 -37.00
N GLY A 28 3.14 20.16 -36.50
CA GLY A 28 4.33 19.64 -37.15
C GLY A 28 4.54 18.14 -36.88
N ALA A 29 5.21 17.46 -37.81
CA ALA A 29 5.65 16.09 -37.59
C ALA A 29 6.61 16.00 -36.40
N GLY A 30 6.53 14.92 -35.62
CA GLY A 30 7.38 14.71 -34.45
C GLY A 30 7.08 15.65 -33.27
N TYR A 31 5.88 16.24 -33.22
CA TYR A 31 5.42 16.99 -32.05
C TYR A 31 5.25 16.08 -30.83
N ILE A 32 5.66 16.58 -29.67
CA ILE A 32 5.55 15.92 -28.35
C ILE A 32 4.19 15.26 -28.14
N ALA A 33 4.18 13.96 -27.83
CA ALA A 33 2.97 13.20 -27.55
C ALA A 33 2.43 13.51 -26.14
N ASP A 34 1.13 13.27 -25.92
CA ASP A 34 0.53 13.45 -24.60
C ASP A 34 1.13 12.49 -23.57
N GLY A 35 1.57 13.01 -22.43
CA GLY A 35 2.33 12.27 -21.42
C GLY A 35 3.80 12.03 -21.78
N GLU A 36 4.31 12.62 -22.86
CA GLU A 36 5.74 12.58 -23.17
C GLU A 36 6.49 13.67 -22.40
N ILE A 37 7.70 13.36 -21.94
CA ILE A 37 8.60 14.24 -21.22
C ILE A 37 9.89 14.37 -22.00
N LEU A 38 10.27 15.60 -22.32
CA LEU A 38 11.51 15.93 -23.03
C LEU A 38 12.41 16.80 -22.16
N VAL A 39 13.70 16.79 -22.48
CA VAL A 39 14.71 17.65 -21.85
C VAL A 39 15.16 18.69 -22.86
N ILE A 40 15.13 19.96 -22.46
CA ILE A 40 15.50 21.12 -23.27
C ILE A 40 16.77 21.72 -22.68
N GLY A 41 17.68 22.15 -23.55
CA GLY A 41 18.92 22.83 -23.18
C GLY A 41 18.75 24.34 -23.01
N ALA A 42 19.83 25.02 -22.63
CA ALA A 42 19.84 26.47 -22.35
C ALA A 42 19.37 27.34 -23.54
N ASN A 43 19.48 26.83 -24.76
CA ASN A 43 19.11 27.51 -26.01
C ASN A 43 17.67 27.21 -26.47
N GLY A 44 16.89 26.45 -25.70
CA GLY A 44 15.55 26.02 -26.12
C GLY A 44 15.53 24.84 -27.10
N ALA A 45 16.67 24.25 -27.44
CA ALA A 45 16.73 23.05 -28.27
C ALA A 45 16.55 21.78 -27.44
N LEU A 46 15.98 20.74 -28.04
CA LEU A 46 15.91 19.41 -27.41
C LEU A 46 17.31 18.85 -27.20
N LEU A 47 17.57 18.32 -26.00
CA LEU A 47 18.81 17.64 -25.68
C LEU A 47 18.77 16.19 -26.13
N THR A 48 19.93 15.71 -26.59
CA THR A 48 20.17 14.32 -26.99
C THR A 48 21.10 13.63 -25.99
N ALA A 49 21.20 12.31 -26.08
CA ALA A 49 22.08 11.54 -25.20
C ALA A 49 23.56 12.00 -25.33
N GLY A 50 24.26 12.07 -24.20
CA GLY A 50 25.67 12.44 -24.14
C GLY A 50 25.98 13.92 -23.97
N ASN A 51 24.97 14.81 -23.94
CA ASN A 51 25.19 16.22 -23.57
C ASN A 51 25.62 16.36 -22.11
N THR A 52 26.46 17.34 -21.84
CA THR A 52 27.03 17.66 -20.52
C THR A 52 26.79 19.13 -20.15
N ILE A 53 27.13 19.53 -18.92
CA ILE A 53 27.03 20.93 -18.48
C ILE A 53 27.90 21.89 -19.31
N SER A 54 28.97 21.41 -19.97
CA SER A 54 29.80 22.27 -20.83
C SER A 54 29.09 22.60 -22.15
N THR A 55 28.25 21.69 -22.65
CA THR A 55 27.43 21.89 -23.85
C THR A 55 26.11 22.60 -23.56
N SER A 56 25.50 22.34 -22.41
CA SER A 56 24.26 22.97 -21.96
C SER A 56 24.37 23.26 -20.46
N PRO A 57 24.77 24.49 -20.06
CA PRO A 57 24.97 24.85 -18.65
C PRO A 57 23.71 24.70 -17.81
N SER A 58 22.54 24.89 -18.43
CA SER A 58 21.23 24.67 -17.81
C SER A 58 20.37 23.73 -18.64
N ILE A 59 19.40 23.10 -17.98
CA ILE A 59 18.37 22.26 -18.59
C ILE A 59 16.99 22.62 -18.06
N GLN A 60 15.97 22.25 -18.81
CA GLN A 60 14.57 22.36 -18.41
C GLN A 60 13.81 21.13 -18.89
N PHE A 61 12.86 20.64 -18.10
CA PHE A 61 11.99 19.55 -18.51
C PHE A 61 10.67 20.11 -19.01
N VAL A 62 10.15 19.52 -20.10
CA VAL A 62 8.82 19.82 -20.62
C VAL A 62 8.01 18.53 -20.68
N GLN A 63 6.77 18.60 -20.22
CA GLN A 63 5.77 17.54 -20.39
C GLN A 63 4.59 18.09 -21.18
N ARG A 64 4.00 17.28 -22.06
CA ARG A 64 2.65 17.57 -22.57
C ARG A 64 1.58 16.90 -21.70
N SER A 65 0.63 17.69 -21.23
CA SER A 65 -0.59 17.22 -20.53
C SER A 65 -1.82 17.71 -21.30
N GLY A 66 -2.45 16.79 -22.01
CA GLY A 66 -3.53 17.06 -22.96
C GLY A 66 -3.09 18.02 -24.07
N SER A 67 -3.55 19.26 -24.00
CA SER A 67 -3.20 20.33 -24.95
C SER A 67 -2.19 21.34 -24.41
N ASN A 68 -1.81 21.21 -23.12
CA ASN A 68 -0.93 22.15 -22.45
C ASN A 68 0.49 21.59 -22.35
N LEU A 69 1.47 22.49 -22.39
CA LEU A 69 2.86 22.17 -22.07
C LEU A 69 3.17 22.65 -20.65
N ILE A 70 3.69 21.76 -19.84
CA ILE A 70 4.11 22.01 -18.46
C ILE A 70 5.62 22.03 -18.46
N PHE A 71 6.18 23.13 -17.99
CA PHE A 71 7.63 23.30 -17.88
C PHE A 71 8.06 23.23 -16.41
N SER A 72 9.17 22.56 -16.15
CA SER A 72 9.89 22.76 -14.88
C SER A 72 10.51 24.16 -14.83
N SER A 73 11.01 24.60 -13.69
CA SER A 73 11.95 25.72 -13.70
C SER A 73 13.26 25.32 -14.39
N ILE A 74 14.05 26.34 -14.77
CA ILE A 74 15.35 26.15 -15.38
C ILE A 74 16.34 25.69 -14.29
N ILE A 75 17.02 24.58 -14.55
CA ILE A 75 17.97 23.95 -13.64
C ILE A 75 19.37 24.27 -14.11
N ASP A 76 20.12 25.01 -13.29
CA ASP A 76 21.55 25.26 -13.50
C ASP A 76 22.35 24.07 -12.97
N GLY A 77 23.20 23.47 -13.82
CA GLY A 77 24.01 22.30 -13.47
C GLY A 77 24.96 22.54 -12.30
N THR A 78 25.34 23.79 -12.03
CA THR A 78 26.19 24.14 -10.89
C THR A 78 25.45 24.14 -9.56
N LYS A 79 24.11 24.25 -9.59
CA LYS A 79 23.24 24.39 -8.41
C LYS A 79 22.49 23.12 -8.04
N VAL A 80 22.72 22.01 -8.73
CA VAL A 80 22.10 20.73 -8.41
C VAL A 80 22.67 20.20 -7.10
N THR A 81 21.78 19.93 -6.14
CA THR A 81 22.15 19.45 -4.81
C THR A 81 21.86 17.97 -4.62
N LYS A 82 20.87 17.42 -5.35
CA LYS A 82 20.51 16.00 -5.30
C LYS A 82 19.98 15.50 -6.64
N TYR A 83 20.34 14.27 -6.98
CA TYR A 83 19.78 13.49 -8.08
C TYR A 83 19.60 12.05 -7.60
N SER A 84 18.39 11.51 -7.69
CA SER A 84 18.07 10.15 -7.25
C SER A 84 16.96 9.54 -8.07
N GLY A 85 17.04 8.22 -8.27
CA GLY A 85 16.02 7.42 -8.92
C GLY A 85 15.59 6.25 -8.03
N ALA A 86 14.32 5.86 -8.11
CA ALA A 86 13.78 4.75 -7.34
C ALA A 86 12.72 3.97 -8.15
N ASN A 87 12.85 2.65 -8.13
CA ASN A 87 11.82 1.74 -8.64
C ASN A 87 10.56 1.81 -7.76
N PRO A 88 9.37 1.51 -8.31
CA PRO A 88 8.18 1.37 -7.50
C PRO A 88 8.38 0.26 -6.46
N VAL A 89 7.84 0.48 -5.27
CA VAL A 89 7.84 -0.47 -4.15
C VAL A 89 6.40 -0.68 -3.76
N SER A 90 5.95 -1.94 -3.81
CA SER A 90 4.57 -2.29 -3.45
C SER A 90 4.28 -1.98 -1.98
N ALA A 91 3.01 -1.70 -1.71
CA ALA A 91 2.52 -1.49 -0.37
C ALA A 91 2.54 -2.82 0.41
N GLN A 92 2.89 -2.74 1.69
CA GLN A 92 2.94 -3.87 2.60
C GLN A 92 1.97 -3.63 3.75
N GLN A 93 1.07 -4.58 3.99
CA GLN A 93 0.11 -4.51 5.10
C GLN A 93 0.75 -4.90 6.43
N GLN A 94 0.23 -4.39 7.54
CA GLN A 94 0.72 -4.76 8.86
C GLN A 94 0.23 -6.15 9.26
N ILE A 95 1.10 -6.96 9.87
CA ILE A 95 0.76 -8.27 10.44
C ILE A 95 1.27 -8.36 11.88
N ILE A 96 0.36 -8.62 12.82
CA ILE A 96 0.68 -8.87 14.23
C ILE A 96 0.09 -10.22 14.63
N SER A 97 0.90 -11.06 15.28
CA SER A 97 0.46 -12.32 15.86
C SER A 97 0.41 -12.24 17.38
N VAL A 98 -0.57 -12.94 17.97
CA VAL A 98 -0.79 -13.02 19.42
C VAL A 98 -0.90 -14.49 19.82
N GLY A 99 -0.08 -14.91 20.78
CA GLY A 99 0.06 -16.30 21.19
C GLY A 99 0.97 -17.07 20.23
N TYR A 100 0.46 -18.15 19.64
CA TYR A 100 1.22 -18.90 18.63
C TYR A 100 1.38 -18.10 17.33
N ASN A 101 2.63 -17.94 16.88
CA ASN A 101 2.99 -17.14 15.70
C ASN A 101 3.35 -17.97 14.45
N GLY A 102 3.06 -19.27 14.46
CA GLY A 102 3.43 -20.20 13.38
C GLY A 102 4.72 -20.97 13.64
N THR A 103 5.52 -20.56 14.63
CA THR A 103 6.74 -21.28 15.05
C THR A 103 6.73 -21.56 16.55
N THR A 104 6.49 -20.54 17.38
CA THR A 104 6.51 -20.62 18.85
C THR A 104 5.37 -19.81 19.46
N GLY A 105 5.26 -19.85 20.79
CA GLY A 105 4.27 -19.07 21.55
C GLY A 105 2.99 -19.83 21.84
N SER A 106 2.23 -19.31 22.80
CA SER A 106 0.95 -19.83 23.25
C SER A 106 0.16 -18.71 23.92
N ILE A 107 -1.15 -18.91 24.05
CA ILE A 107 -2.01 -18.02 24.83
C ILE A 107 -1.94 -18.45 26.29
N ASP A 108 -1.64 -17.50 27.20
CA ASP A 108 -1.70 -17.71 28.63
C ASP A 108 -3.16 -17.90 29.08
N LEU A 109 -3.45 -18.96 29.83
CA LEU A 109 -4.79 -19.30 30.31
C LEU A 109 -4.96 -19.13 31.83
N SER A 110 -4.01 -18.47 32.51
CA SER A 110 -4.05 -18.19 33.95
C SER A 110 -5.31 -17.46 34.42
N THR A 111 -5.93 -16.68 33.53
CA THR A 111 -7.22 -16.03 33.75
C THR A 111 -8.22 -16.43 32.65
N ALA A 112 -9.45 -16.79 33.04
CA ALA A 112 -10.48 -17.20 32.11
C ALA A 112 -11.03 -16.04 31.26
N SER A 113 -11.22 -14.86 31.86
CA SER A 113 -11.70 -13.66 31.16
C SER A 113 -10.53 -12.85 30.61
N LYS A 114 -10.61 -12.46 29.33
CA LYS A 114 -9.57 -11.70 28.65
C LYS A 114 -10.17 -10.50 27.91
N LEU A 115 -9.50 -9.37 28.05
CA LEU A 115 -9.82 -8.13 27.33
C LEU A 115 -8.72 -7.84 26.31
N PHE A 116 -9.08 -7.73 25.04
CA PHE A 116 -8.15 -7.46 23.95
C PHE A 116 -8.52 -6.15 23.28
N LYS A 117 -7.53 -5.30 22.98
CA LYS A 117 -7.80 -4.00 22.36
C LYS A 117 -6.98 -3.84 21.08
N ILE A 118 -7.63 -3.29 20.06
CA ILE A 118 -6.98 -2.83 18.83
C ILE A 118 -7.17 -1.32 18.74
N SER A 119 -6.06 -0.60 18.66
CA SER A 119 -6.02 0.85 18.43
C SER A 119 -5.65 1.09 16.97
N TYR A 120 -6.59 1.53 16.15
CA TYR A 120 -6.36 1.92 14.77
C TYR A 120 -5.83 3.35 14.73
N LYS A 121 -4.72 3.55 14.03
CA LYS A 121 -4.16 4.88 13.79
C LYS A 121 -4.79 5.43 12.52
N HIS A 122 -5.57 6.50 12.66
CA HIS A 122 -6.17 7.23 11.55
C HIS A 122 -5.54 8.61 11.46
N ASN A 123 -5.20 9.04 10.25
CA ASN A 123 -4.67 10.38 10.00
C ASN A 123 -5.65 11.26 9.20
N GLN A 124 -6.95 10.91 9.26
CA GLN A 124 -7.95 11.41 8.31
C GLN A 124 -8.94 12.44 8.88
N LEU A 125 -9.02 12.60 10.20
CA LEU A 125 -10.01 13.47 10.84
C LEU A 125 -9.34 14.59 11.61
N VAL A 126 -9.47 15.80 11.08
CA VAL A 126 -9.20 17.05 11.81
C VAL A 126 -7.71 17.27 12.13
N TRP A 127 -6.85 17.30 11.12
CA TRP A 127 -5.46 17.81 11.20
C TRP A 127 -4.60 17.23 12.35
N SER A 128 -5.01 16.08 12.91
CA SER A 128 -4.36 15.39 14.01
C SER A 128 -4.57 13.87 13.86
N GLU A 129 -3.65 13.10 14.42
CA GLU A 129 -3.76 11.65 14.45
C GLU A 129 -4.90 11.26 15.41
N GLN A 130 -5.95 10.65 14.88
CA GLN A 130 -7.05 10.11 15.68
C GLN A 130 -6.84 8.63 15.89
N VAL A 131 -6.97 8.20 17.14
CA VAL A 131 -6.90 6.79 17.49
C VAL A 131 -8.31 6.27 17.72
N PHE A 132 -8.77 5.40 16.83
CA PHE A 132 -10.01 4.66 17.02
C PHE A 132 -9.70 3.37 17.77
N LYS A 133 -10.40 3.08 18.86
CA LYS A 133 -10.14 1.90 19.70
C LYS A 133 -11.31 0.94 19.65
N ARG A 134 -11.03 -0.35 19.49
CA ARG A 134 -11.98 -1.44 19.68
C ARG A 134 -11.53 -2.35 20.80
N VAL A 135 -12.49 -2.84 21.56
CA VAL A 135 -12.30 -3.78 22.66
C VAL A 135 -13.05 -5.06 22.31
N TYR A 136 -12.38 -6.19 22.50
CA TYR A 136 -12.88 -7.53 22.29
C TYR A 136 -12.76 -8.29 23.60
N GLU A 137 -13.76 -9.08 23.92
CA GLU A 137 -13.83 -9.78 25.20
C GLU A 137 -14.09 -11.25 24.96
N THR A 138 -13.39 -12.10 25.69
CA THR A 138 -13.63 -13.55 25.64
C THR A 138 -13.51 -14.13 27.03
N SER A 139 -14.28 -15.19 27.26
CA SER A 139 -14.16 -16.05 28.42
C SER A 139 -13.92 -17.47 27.91
N GLY A 140 -12.75 -18.03 28.19
CA GLY A 140 -12.38 -19.35 27.69
C GLY A 140 -11.29 -20.00 28.52
N SER A 141 -11.41 -21.31 28.74
CA SER A 141 -10.43 -22.12 29.45
C SER A 141 -9.45 -22.85 28.51
N THR A 142 -9.59 -22.70 27.19
CA THR A 142 -8.71 -23.32 26.19
C THR A 142 -8.18 -22.27 25.21
N GLN A 143 -6.95 -22.48 24.72
CA GLN A 143 -6.32 -21.54 23.77
C GLN A 143 -7.11 -21.47 22.46
N ALA A 144 -7.62 -22.61 21.99
CA ALA A 144 -8.45 -22.70 20.78
C ALA A 144 -9.76 -21.91 20.91
N LYS A 145 -10.41 -21.90 22.09
CA LYS A 145 -11.61 -21.10 22.34
C LYS A 145 -11.32 -19.61 22.33
N VAL A 146 -10.25 -19.19 23.01
CA VAL A 146 -9.83 -17.78 23.06
C VAL A 146 -9.49 -17.27 21.65
N ALA A 147 -8.71 -18.03 20.89
CA ALA A 147 -8.30 -17.65 19.54
C ALA A 147 -9.48 -17.62 18.56
N SER A 148 -10.41 -18.58 18.65
CA SER A 148 -11.63 -18.57 17.83
C SER A 148 -12.53 -17.39 18.17
N ASP A 149 -12.87 -17.16 19.44
CA ASP A 149 -13.76 -16.07 19.85
C ASP A 149 -13.29 -14.69 19.38
N ILE A 150 -12.00 -14.40 19.56
CA ILE A 150 -11.42 -13.12 19.14
C ILE A 150 -11.42 -13.01 17.62
N SER A 151 -11.05 -14.08 16.91
CA SER A 151 -11.04 -14.07 15.44
C SER A 151 -12.44 -13.93 14.85
N GLU A 152 -13.43 -14.59 15.46
CA GLU A 152 -14.85 -14.50 15.08
C GLU A 152 -15.38 -13.09 15.31
N GLN A 153 -15.15 -12.51 16.49
CA GLN A 153 -15.57 -11.13 16.78
C GLN A 153 -14.95 -10.13 15.81
N ILE A 154 -13.65 -10.23 15.52
CA ILE A 154 -12.97 -9.31 14.59
C ILE A 154 -13.57 -9.42 13.19
N ASN A 155 -13.78 -10.64 12.68
CA ASN A 155 -14.23 -10.85 11.30
C ASN A 155 -15.74 -10.65 11.09
N PHE A 156 -16.57 -10.76 12.13
CA PHE A 156 -18.01 -10.50 12.01
C PHE A 156 -18.41 -9.07 12.36
N MET A 157 -17.59 -8.34 13.11
CA MET A 157 -17.89 -6.97 13.49
C MET A 157 -17.61 -6.00 12.34
N SER A 158 -18.55 -5.96 11.38
CA SER A 158 -18.58 -4.89 10.38
C SER A 158 -18.53 -3.53 11.06
N LEU A 159 -17.64 -2.65 10.60
CA LEU A 159 -17.63 -1.26 11.05
C LEU A 159 -18.93 -0.57 10.60
N PRO A 160 -19.73 0.00 11.52
CA PRO A 160 -20.77 0.93 11.09
C PRO A 160 -20.07 2.03 10.31
N ALA A 161 -20.53 2.29 9.08
CA ALA A 161 -20.04 3.41 8.29
C ALA A 161 -20.17 4.66 9.17
N LEU A 162 -19.05 5.27 9.53
CA LEU A 162 -19.04 6.60 10.13
C LEU A 162 -19.61 7.56 9.06
N ASN A 163 -20.92 7.81 9.13
CA ASN A 163 -21.67 8.85 8.40
C ASN A 163 -21.16 9.17 6.97
N GLY A 164 -21.15 8.21 6.05
CA GLY A 164 -21.01 8.46 4.61
C GLY A 164 -19.71 9.12 4.14
N VAL A 165 -18.73 9.35 5.02
CA VAL A 165 -17.40 9.89 4.71
C VAL A 165 -16.38 8.76 4.50
N TYR A 166 -16.59 7.60 5.13
CA TYR A 166 -15.71 6.45 4.98
C TYR A 166 -16.33 5.39 4.07
N SER A 167 -15.52 4.83 3.18
CA SER A 167 -15.87 3.59 2.48
C SER A 167 -16.14 2.51 3.53
N THR A 168 -17.32 1.90 3.44
CA THR A 168 -17.74 0.77 4.25
C THR A 168 -16.72 -0.36 4.10
N GLY A 169 -16.04 -0.74 5.19
CA GLY A 169 -15.07 -1.84 5.13
C GLY A 169 -14.41 -2.12 6.48
N ASP A 170 -14.07 -3.39 6.70
CA ASP A 170 -13.29 -3.84 7.85
C ASP A 170 -11.83 -3.38 7.71
N TYR A 171 -11.21 -2.86 8.78
CA TYR A 171 -9.81 -2.43 8.76
C TYR A 171 -8.83 -3.58 8.98
N VAL A 172 -9.24 -4.60 9.72
CA VAL A 172 -8.39 -5.73 10.10
C VAL A 172 -9.18 -7.02 9.96
N SER A 173 -8.55 -8.04 9.39
CA SER A 173 -9.03 -9.43 9.45
C SER A 173 -8.17 -10.25 10.40
N ALA A 174 -8.75 -11.28 11.00
CA ALA A 174 -8.05 -12.21 11.88
C ALA A 174 -8.08 -13.64 11.30
N ILE A 175 -6.97 -14.36 11.40
CA ILE A 175 -6.93 -15.80 11.19
C ILE A 175 -6.40 -16.48 12.45
N MET A 176 -6.88 -17.69 12.72
CA MET A 176 -6.36 -18.49 13.81
C MET A 176 -5.23 -19.40 13.32
N LEU A 177 -4.20 -19.54 14.15
CA LEU A 177 -3.02 -20.37 13.90
C LEU A 177 -2.97 -21.50 14.93
N CYS A 178 -2.46 -22.66 14.52
CA CYS A 178 -2.31 -23.83 15.37
C CYS A 178 -1.00 -24.54 15.07
N ASN A 179 -0.29 -24.98 16.11
CA ASN A 179 0.96 -25.72 15.97
C ASN A 179 0.77 -27.20 15.59
N HIS A 180 -0.46 -27.71 15.63
CA HIS A 180 -0.75 -29.09 15.28
C HIS A 180 -0.81 -29.26 13.76
N ALA A 181 -0.09 -30.23 13.22
CA ALA A 181 -0.02 -30.53 11.78
C ALA A 181 -1.31 -31.16 11.21
N GLY A 182 -2.34 -31.34 12.03
CA GLY A 182 -3.60 -31.96 11.62
C GLY A 182 -3.47 -33.41 11.16
N ALA A 183 -4.54 -33.90 10.54
CA ALA A 183 -4.61 -35.17 9.84
C ALA A 183 -5.37 -34.97 8.52
N ALA A 184 -5.13 -35.85 7.55
CA ALA A 184 -5.89 -35.82 6.29
C ALA A 184 -7.38 -36.03 6.55
N ILE A 185 -8.23 -35.31 5.81
CA ILE A 185 -9.67 -35.57 5.79
C ILE A 185 -9.90 -36.95 5.15
N THR A 186 -10.69 -37.79 5.82
CA THR A 186 -11.08 -39.10 5.29
C THR A 186 -12.48 -39.04 4.69
N GLY A 187 -12.71 -39.82 3.63
CA GLY A 187 -13.97 -39.82 2.89
C GLY A 187 -13.73 -39.95 1.38
N THR A 188 -14.74 -39.54 0.61
CA THR A 188 -14.69 -39.56 -0.87
C THR A 188 -14.64 -38.16 -1.48
N ALA A 189 -14.65 -37.10 -0.65
CA ALA A 189 -14.48 -35.73 -1.11
C ALA A 189 -13.10 -35.54 -1.74
N THR A 190 -13.06 -34.84 -2.87
CA THR A 190 -11.81 -34.47 -3.56
C THR A 190 -11.56 -32.97 -3.53
N THR A 191 -12.60 -32.16 -3.29
CA THR A 191 -12.51 -30.70 -3.27
C THR A 191 -13.39 -30.07 -2.19
N LEU A 192 -12.87 -29.01 -1.56
CA LEU A 192 -13.60 -28.09 -0.69
C LEU A 192 -13.77 -26.76 -1.43
N THR A 193 -15.02 -26.37 -1.70
CA THR A 193 -15.33 -25.07 -2.31
C THR A 193 -15.50 -24.02 -1.21
N VAL A 194 -14.74 -22.94 -1.30
CA VAL A 194 -14.77 -21.82 -0.36
C VAL A 194 -14.96 -20.50 -1.11
N THR A 195 -15.67 -19.57 -0.46
CA THR A 195 -15.86 -18.21 -0.98
C THR A 195 -15.32 -17.22 0.04
N LYS A 196 -14.44 -16.30 -0.39
CA LYS A 196 -13.91 -15.23 0.46
C LYS A 196 -15.05 -14.43 1.09
N GLY A 197 -14.96 -14.19 2.39
CA GLY A 197 -15.97 -13.49 3.18
C GLY A 197 -17.22 -14.31 3.52
N SER A 198 -17.30 -15.57 3.07
CA SER A 198 -18.38 -16.50 3.45
C SER A 198 -17.96 -17.38 4.62
N ASN A 199 -18.90 -17.68 5.50
CA ASN A 199 -18.75 -18.69 6.55
C ASN A 199 -19.10 -20.10 6.06
N THR A 200 -19.47 -20.27 4.79
CA THR A 200 -19.91 -21.55 4.25
C THR A 200 -18.82 -22.15 3.37
N ALA A 201 -18.45 -23.40 3.66
CA ALA A 201 -17.58 -24.21 2.82
C ALA A 201 -18.32 -25.48 2.40
N VAL A 202 -18.15 -25.93 1.16
CA VAL A 202 -18.91 -27.05 0.60
C VAL A 202 -17.98 -28.13 0.07
N MET A 203 -18.06 -29.33 0.65
CA MET A 203 -17.38 -30.52 0.13
C MET A 203 -18.13 -31.06 -1.09
N ASN A 204 -17.41 -31.54 -2.09
CA ASN A 204 -18.06 -32.16 -3.25
C ASN A 204 -18.58 -33.59 -2.98
N ASN A 205 -18.17 -34.22 -1.88
CA ASN A 205 -18.61 -35.57 -1.49
C ASN A 205 -18.45 -35.81 0.03
N THR A 206 -18.54 -37.06 0.49
CA THR A 206 -18.49 -37.44 1.91
C THR A 206 -17.16 -37.09 2.59
N HIS A 207 -17.23 -36.71 3.87
CA HIS A 207 -16.10 -36.33 4.71
C HIS A 207 -16.33 -36.72 6.19
N ASN A 208 -15.28 -36.69 7.00
CA ASN A 208 -15.31 -37.03 8.43
C ASN A 208 -15.33 -35.84 9.40
N LEU A 209 -15.43 -34.60 8.92
CA LEU A 209 -15.53 -33.41 9.78
C LEU A 209 -16.80 -33.43 10.63
N THR A 210 -16.67 -33.08 11.91
CA THR A 210 -17.78 -32.93 12.85
C THR A 210 -17.80 -31.54 13.49
N SER A 211 -18.94 -31.15 14.07
CA SER A 211 -19.06 -29.89 14.82
C SER A 211 -18.10 -29.88 16.01
N GLY A 212 -17.34 -28.78 16.15
CA GLY A 212 -16.34 -28.62 17.21
C GLY A 212 -14.92 -29.02 16.80
N ASP A 213 -14.76 -29.70 15.66
CA ASP A 213 -13.44 -29.88 15.05
C ASP A 213 -12.92 -28.57 14.47
N TYR A 214 -11.64 -28.56 14.14
CA TYR A 214 -10.97 -27.46 13.47
C TYR A 214 -10.47 -27.95 12.11
N VAL A 215 -10.50 -27.07 11.12
CA VAL A 215 -10.08 -27.37 9.75
C VAL A 215 -9.03 -26.36 9.30
N ARG A 216 -7.88 -26.84 8.84
CA ARG A 216 -6.85 -26.02 8.19
C ARG A 216 -7.14 -26.01 6.70
N ILE A 217 -7.21 -24.82 6.09
CA ILE A 217 -7.59 -24.67 4.67
C ILE A 217 -6.52 -23.86 3.95
N GLY A 218 -5.98 -24.41 2.86
CA GLY A 218 -5.04 -23.70 1.98
C GLY A 218 -3.58 -24.16 2.08
N GLY A 219 -3.32 -25.22 2.86
CA GLY A 219 -2.00 -25.82 3.04
C GLY A 219 -1.94 -26.73 4.26
N THR A 220 -0.79 -27.38 4.45
CA THR A 220 -0.48 -28.31 5.55
C THR A 220 0.56 -27.75 6.53
N GLY A 221 0.94 -26.47 6.37
CA GLY A 221 1.93 -25.80 7.19
C GLY A 221 1.30 -25.17 8.44
N THR A 222 2.04 -25.05 9.53
CA THR A 222 1.56 -24.48 10.81
C THR A 222 1.20 -22.99 10.75
N ILE A 223 1.58 -22.30 9.68
CA ILE A 223 1.24 -20.90 9.39
C ILE A 223 -0.09 -20.73 8.64
N ASP A 224 -0.65 -21.82 8.11
CA ASP A 224 -1.90 -21.76 7.34
C ASP A 224 -3.10 -21.52 8.26
N PRO A 225 -4.15 -20.84 7.77
CA PRO A 225 -5.29 -20.46 8.58
C PRO A 225 -6.10 -21.70 9.00
N VAL A 226 -6.48 -21.71 10.28
CA VAL A 226 -7.34 -22.73 10.88
C VAL A 226 -8.70 -22.10 11.19
N TYR A 227 -9.77 -22.85 10.89
CA TYR A 227 -11.15 -22.44 11.10
C TYR A 227 -11.84 -23.43 12.02
N ARG A 228 -12.68 -22.96 12.93
CA ARG A 228 -13.53 -23.83 13.74
C ARG A 228 -14.71 -24.31 12.89
N VAL A 229 -15.05 -25.59 12.96
CA VAL A 229 -16.28 -26.14 12.38
C VAL A 229 -17.43 -25.88 13.36
N GLN A 230 -18.30 -24.93 13.02
CA GLN A 230 -19.44 -24.56 13.85
C GLN A 230 -20.61 -25.54 13.68
N SER A 231 -20.86 -26.02 12.46
CA SER A 231 -21.85 -27.04 12.18
C SER A 231 -21.56 -27.75 10.85
N VAL A 232 -22.15 -28.92 10.68
CA VAL A 232 -22.09 -29.72 9.45
C VAL A 232 -23.50 -30.16 9.09
N ASN A 233 -23.93 -29.89 7.86
CA ASN A 233 -25.20 -30.34 7.30
C ASN A 233 -24.96 -31.01 5.94
N GLY A 234 -24.90 -32.34 5.92
CA GLY A 234 -24.46 -33.10 4.75
C GLY A 234 -23.04 -32.69 4.37
N ASN A 235 -22.85 -32.21 3.14
CA ASN A 235 -21.55 -31.76 2.64
C ASN A 235 -21.29 -30.27 2.89
N THR A 236 -22.24 -29.55 3.48
CA THR A 236 -22.12 -28.12 3.78
C THR A 236 -21.59 -27.93 5.20
N ILE A 237 -20.48 -27.21 5.31
CA ILE A 237 -19.77 -26.94 6.55
C ILE A 237 -19.93 -25.45 6.87
N THR A 238 -20.42 -25.14 8.07
CA THR A 238 -20.43 -23.76 8.57
C THR A 238 -19.17 -23.54 9.40
N LEU A 239 -18.34 -22.62 8.97
CA LEU A 239 -17.13 -22.18 9.66
C LEU A 239 -17.49 -21.14 10.73
N GLY A 240 -16.75 -21.16 11.84
CA GLY A 240 -16.90 -20.20 12.93
C GLY A 240 -16.58 -18.78 12.49
N SER A 241 -15.63 -18.57 11.58
CA SER A 241 -15.32 -17.26 11.00
C SER A 241 -15.40 -17.28 9.47
N PRO A 242 -15.66 -16.13 8.82
CA PRO A 242 -15.61 -16.03 7.36
C PRO A 242 -14.23 -16.40 6.80
N TYR A 243 -14.22 -17.10 5.66
CA TYR A 243 -12.99 -17.47 4.96
C TYR A 243 -12.25 -16.23 4.44
N GLN A 244 -10.94 -16.12 4.71
CA GLN A 244 -10.19 -14.87 4.48
C GLN A 244 -9.35 -14.88 3.19
N SER A 245 -9.02 -16.07 2.68
CA SER A 245 -8.22 -16.22 1.46
C SER A 245 -9.09 -16.17 0.20
N SER A 246 -8.45 -16.24 -0.98
CA SER A 246 -9.11 -16.18 -2.28
C SER A 246 -10.13 -17.31 -2.48
N SER A 247 -11.32 -16.96 -3.01
CA SER A 247 -12.35 -17.93 -3.38
C SER A 247 -11.83 -18.97 -4.36
N GLY A 248 -12.28 -20.21 -4.23
CA GLY A 248 -11.89 -21.29 -5.15
C GLY A 248 -12.28 -22.68 -4.67
N ALA A 249 -12.00 -23.68 -5.51
CA ALA A 249 -12.05 -25.09 -5.15
C ALA A 249 -10.67 -25.55 -4.69
N ILE A 250 -10.53 -25.82 -3.39
CA ILE A 250 -9.29 -26.27 -2.77
C ILE A 250 -9.26 -27.79 -2.83
N ALA A 251 -8.16 -28.37 -3.30
CA ALA A 251 -7.96 -29.81 -3.29
C ALA A 251 -7.96 -30.32 -1.84
N ILE A 252 -8.64 -31.45 -1.57
CA ILE A 252 -8.75 -31.99 -0.21
C ILE A 252 -7.38 -32.34 0.40
N ALA A 253 -6.38 -32.64 -0.45
CA ALA A 253 -5.00 -32.88 -0.04
C ALA A 253 -4.32 -31.64 0.59
N SER A 254 -4.90 -30.45 0.41
CA SER A 254 -4.46 -29.18 1.02
C SER A 254 -5.39 -28.73 2.15
N VAL A 255 -6.16 -29.67 2.71
CA VAL A 255 -7.08 -29.43 3.83
C VAL A 255 -6.85 -30.51 4.89
N GLU A 256 -6.69 -30.08 6.13
CA GLU A 256 -6.44 -30.97 7.27
C GLU A 256 -7.48 -30.78 8.36
N ILE A 257 -7.85 -31.88 9.01
CA ILE A 257 -8.69 -31.88 10.21
C ILE A 257 -7.81 -31.89 11.47
N ILE A 258 -8.16 -31.05 12.42
CA ILE A 258 -7.63 -31.06 13.79
C ILE A 258 -8.82 -31.34 14.69
N THR A 259 -8.89 -32.56 15.21
CA THR A 259 -9.99 -32.96 16.09
C THR A 259 -10.03 -32.12 17.35
N ALA A 260 -11.20 -32.00 17.99
CA ALA A 260 -11.34 -31.28 19.26
C ALA A 260 -10.34 -31.77 20.34
N ALA A 261 -10.05 -33.08 20.38
CA ALA A 261 -9.07 -33.67 21.28
C ALA A 261 -7.64 -33.18 20.98
N GLN A 262 -7.21 -33.19 19.73
CA GLN A 262 -5.90 -32.65 19.32
C GLN A 262 -5.81 -31.14 19.58
N ALA A 263 -6.89 -30.39 19.35
CA ALA A 263 -6.93 -28.96 19.63
C ALA A 263 -6.79 -28.64 21.13
N SER A 264 -7.19 -29.54 22.01
CA SER A 264 -7.09 -29.33 23.47
C SER A 264 -5.64 -29.32 24.00
N THR A 265 -4.70 -29.97 23.30
CA THR A 265 -3.28 -30.07 23.69
C THR A 265 -2.36 -29.21 22.83
N ALA A 266 -2.88 -28.69 21.72
CA ALA A 266 -2.15 -27.84 20.79
C ALA A 266 -2.04 -26.39 21.30
N ALA A 267 -0.99 -25.72 20.86
CA ALA A 267 -0.84 -24.28 21.04
C ALA A 267 -1.61 -23.55 19.95
N PHE A 268 -2.39 -22.55 20.35
CA PHE A 268 -3.15 -21.70 19.44
C PHE A 268 -2.74 -20.25 19.58
N GLY A 269 -2.94 -19.51 18.49
CA GLY A 269 -2.77 -18.07 18.42
C GLY A 269 -3.66 -17.52 17.32
N PHE A 270 -3.61 -16.22 17.14
CA PHE A 270 -4.26 -15.57 16.00
C PHE A 270 -3.35 -14.50 15.43
N ALA A 271 -3.42 -14.35 14.11
CA ALA A 271 -2.72 -13.31 13.36
C ALA A 271 -3.73 -12.31 12.81
N LEU A 272 -3.42 -11.04 13.00
CA LEU A 272 -4.18 -9.90 12.53
C LEU A 272 -3.51 -9.35 11.29
N PHE A 273 -4.30 -9.09 10.25
CA PHE A 273 -3.86 -8.54 8.98
C PHE A 273 -4.55 -7.21 8.75
N GLY A 274 -3.77 -6.15 8.47
CA GLY A 274 -4.30 -4.91 7.93
C GLY A 274 -4.94 -5.17 6.57
N LEU A 275 -6.20 -4.78 6.40
CA LEU A 275 -6.89 -4.91 5.13
C LEU A 275 -6.52 -3.71 4.23
N PRO A 276 -6.35 -3.94 2.91
CA PRO A 276 -6.05 -2.85 1.99
C PRO A 276 -7.23 -1.88 1.96
N LEU A 277 -6.95 -0.59 2.13
CA LEU A 277 -7.95 0.46 1.98
C LEU A 277 -8.21 0.68 0.49
N THR A 278 -9.48 0.77 0.11
CA THR A 278 -9.85 1.21 -1.24
C THR A 278 -9.56 2.69 -1.36
N TRP A 279 -8.48 3.05 -2.03
CA TRP A 279 -8.19 4.43 -2.34
C TRP A 279 -9.11 4.94 -3.45
N SER A 280 -9.69 6.12 -3.26
CA SER A 280 -10.44 6.82 -4.29
C SER A 280 -10.18 8.32 -4.17
N ILE A 281 -10.21 9.03 -5.29
CA ILE A 281 -10.18 10.50 -5.31
C ILE A 281 -11.58 10.98 -4.93
N ASN A 282 -11.89 10.99 -3.63
CA ASN A 282 -13.17 11.48 -3.14
C ASN A 282 -12.99 12.84 -2.41
N PRO A 283 -13.59 13.94 -2.92
CA PRO A 283 -13.53 15.26 -2.28
C PRO A 283 -14.00 15.32 -0.83
N ALA A 284 -14.91 14.43 -0.41
CA ALA A 284 -15.41 14.39 0.96
C ALA A 284 -14.53 13.54 1.90
N ALA A 285 -13.67 12.70 1.33
CA ALA A 285 -12.91 11.68 2.04
C ALA A 285 -11.44 11.77 1.61
N ASN A 286 -10.75 12.77 2.18
CA ASN A 286 -9.29 12.85 2.32
C ASN A 286 -8.46 12.13 1.24
N ASN A 287 -7.92 12.88 0.26
CA ASN A 287 -7.12 12.34 -0.86
C ASN A 287 -5.76 11.72 -0.46
N ARG A 288 -5.52 11.46 0.83
CA ARG A 288 -4.26 10.89 1.31
C ARG A 288 -4.21 9.40 1.01
N TYR A 289 -3.10 8.98 0.43
CA TYR A 289 -2.80 7.57 0.32
C TYR A 289 -2.37 7.04 1.69
N GLU A 290 -3.17 6.11 2.22
CA GLU A 290 -2.97 5.52 3.54
C GLU A 290 -3.14 4.01 3.48
N ILE A 291 -2.48 3.34 4.41
CA ILE A 291 -2.65 1.91 4.70
C ILE A 291 -3.09 1.77 6.15
N VAL A 292 -3.78 0.68 6.47
CA VAL A 292 -4.19 0.44 7.85
C VAL A 292 -2.95 0.20 8.70
N SER A 293 -2.81 1.04 9.74
CA SER A 293 -1.87 0.81 10.83
C SER A 293 -2.62 0.69 12.14
N PHE A 294 -2.23 -0.28 12.96
CA PHE A 294 -2.85 -0.57 14.23
C PHE A 294 -1.84 -1.03 15.27
N ASP A 295 -2.13 -0.72 16.53
CA ASP A 295 -1.45 -1.28 17.68
C ASP A 295 -2.37 -2.26 18.40
N VAL A 296 -1.77 -3.33 18.91
CA VAL A 296 -2.45 -4.32 19.74
C VAL A 296 -2.09 -4.06 21.20
N HIS A 297 -3.12 -3.99 22.05
CA HIS A 297 -2.94 -3.90 23.49
C HIS A 297 -3.63 -5.08 24.19
N PRO A 298 -2.86 -6.07 24.68
CA PRO A 298 -3.42 -7.07 25.57
C PRO A 298 -3.82 -6.38 26.86
N GLY A 299 -5.12 -6.42 27.19
CA GLY A 299 -5.64 -5.90 28.44
C GLY A 299 -5.46 -6.92 29.57
N THR A 300 -6.41 -6.91 30.51
CA THR A 300 -6.43 -7.88 31.61
C THR A 300 -6.55 -9.33 31.09
N GLY A 301 -5.84 -10.24 31.74
CA GLY A 301 -5.99 -11.69 31.53
C GLY A 301 -5.08 -12.31 30.46
N TRP A 302 -4.16 -11.54 29.84
CA TRP A 302 -3.24 -12.06 28.81
C TRP A 302 -1.86 -12.48 29.34
N GLY A 303 -1.51 -12.11 30.56
CA GLY A 303 -0.31 -12.58 31.28
C GLY A 303 0.96 -12.66 30.43
N SER A 304 1.51 -13.86 30.27
CA SER A 304 2.75 -14.11 29.51
C SER A 304 2.55 -14.35 27.99
N THR A 305 1.35 -14.10 27.45
CA THR A 305 1.08 -14.29 26.02
C THR A 305 1.99 -13.42 25.16
N THR A 306 2.75 -14.05 24.27
CA THR A 306 3.65 -13.34 23.35
C THR A 306 2.86 -12.57 22.30
N ILE A 307 3.26 -11.34 22.03
CA ILE A 307 2.81 -10.56 20.88
C ILE A 307 4.02 -10.34 19.98
N THR A 308 3.90 -10.72 18.72
CA THR A 308 4.99 -10.59 17.75
C THR A 308 4.52 -9.73 16.58
N ASN A 309 5.23 -8.63 16.34
CA ASN A 309 5.12 -7.92 15.08
C ASN A 309 5.81 -8.76 14.01
N VAL A 310 5.01 -9.32 13.10
CA VAL A 310 5.50 -10.18 12.02
C VAL A 310 5.90 -9.33 10.82
N GLN A 311 5.16 -8.24 10.59
CA GLN A 311 5.33 -7.40 9.42
C GLN A 311 4.86 -5.98 9.70
N ASP A 312 5.73 -4.99 9.46
CA ASP A 312 5.39 -3.58 9.57
C ASP A 312 4.64 -3.07 8.34
N PRO A 313 3.74 -2.06 8.51
CA PRO A 313 3.08 -1.41 7.40
C PRO A 313 4.07 -0.54 6.61
N ILE A 314 4.14 -0.73 5.29
CA ILE A 314 4.94 0.10 4.38
C ILE A 314 3.99 0.65 3.31
N LEU A 315 3.87 1.98 3.20
CA LEU A 315 3.00 2.61 2.19
C LEU A 315 3.40 2.20 0.76
N GLY A 316 4.68 1.91 0.55
CA GLY A 316 5.26 1.75 -0.76
C GLY A 316 5.63 3.10 -1.38
N SER A 317 6.19 3.05 -2.58
CA SER A 317 6.56 4.23 -3.35
C SER A 317 6.28 4.03 -4.84
N GLY A 318 5.96 5.08 -5.57
CA GLY A 318 5.70 5.01 -7.01
C GLY A 318 4.36 4.36 -7.38
N LEU A 319 3.44 4.20 -6.42
CA LEU A 319 2.12 3.63 -6.67
C LEU A 319 1.14 4.71 -7.13
N LEU A 320 0.18 4.36 -7.98
CA LEU A 320 -0.84 5.28 -8.51
C LEU A 320 -1.48 6.19 -7.44
N PRO A 321 -1.96 5.69 -6.29
CA PRO A 321 -2.53 6.54 -5.25
C PRO A 321 -1.58 7.63 -4.74
N GLN A 322 -0.32 7.28 -4.54
CA GLN A 322 0.71 8.20 -4.05
C GLN A 322 1.05 9.26 -5.09
N VAL A 323 1.27 8.84 -6.34
CA VAL A 323 1.61 9.75 -7.44
C VAL A 323 0.47 10.74 -7.69
N THR A 324 -0.78 10.26 -7.62
CA THR A 324 -1.96 11.12 -7.76
C THR A 324 -2.11 12.11 -6.62
N GLU A 325 -1.81 11.73 -5.38
CA GLU A 325 -1.79 12.67 -4.24
C GLU A 325 -0.73 13.76 -4.44
N ILE A 326 0.46 13.39 -4.92
CA ILE A 326 1.55 14.32 -5.20
C ILE A 326 1.17 15.28 -6.35
N GLU A 327 0.55 14.78 -7.41
CA GLU A 327 -0.04 15.61 -8.48
C GLU A 327 -1.06 16.60 -7.92
N TRP A 328 -2.01 16.11 -7.12
CA TRP A 328 -3.04 16.93 -6.49
C TRP A 328 -2.46 18.00 -5.56
N PHE A 329 -1.32 17.74 -4.93
CA PHE A 329 -0.62 18.73 -4.12
C PHE A 329 0.10 19.77 -4.97
N ALA A 330 0.76 19.34 -6.06
CA ALA A 330 1.44 20.22 -7.00
C ALA A 330 0.52 21.27 -7.64
N LEU A 331 -0.73 20.88 -7.93
CA LEU A 331 -1.78 21.78 -8.41
C LEU A 331 -1.96 23.05 -7.55
N GLY A 332 -1.71 22.95 -6.23
CA GLY A 332 -1.77 24.11 -5.33
C GLY A 332 -0.71 25.17 -5.63
N PHE A 333 0.49 24.74 -6.07
CA PHE A 333 1.55 25.64 -6.52
C PHE A 333 1.32 26.17 -7.94
N GLU A 334 0.51 25.47 -8.74
CA GLU A 334 0.09 25.87 -10.09
C GLU A 334 -1.07 26.90 -10.07
N GLY A 335 -1.46 27.40 -8.89
CA GLY A 335 -2.45 28.47 -8.73
C GLY A 335 -3.87 28.01 -8.39
N LEU A 336 -4.10 26.71 -8.15
CA LEU A 336 -5.38 26.21 -7.65
C LEU A 336 -5.52 26.52 -6.15
N GLN A 337 -6.08 27.70 -5.84
CA GLN A 337 -6.21 28.22 -4.49
C GLN A 337 -7.17 27.42 -3.60
N SER A 338 -8.20 26.80 -4.18
CA SER A 338 -9.15 25.97 -3.42
C SER A 338 -9.17 24.53 -3.92
N ARG A 339 -8.44 23.66 -3.22
CA ARG A 339 -8.39 22.21 -3.48
C ARG A 339 -9.41 21.40 -2.69
N TYR A 340 -10.30 22.08 -1.94
CA TYR A 340 -11.25 21.44 -1.03
C TYR A 340 -12.68 21.98 -1.14
N ASN A 341 -12.93 23.07 -1.89
CA ASN A 341 -14.30 23.52 -2.14
C ASN A 341 -14.97 22.66 -3.21
N ILE A 342 -16.25 22.34 -2.98
CA ILE A 342 -17.10 21.61 -3.93
C ILE A 342 -17.94 22.63 -4.71
N PRO A 343 -18.03 22.57 -6.06
CA PRO A 343 -17.41 21.56 -6.94
C PRO A 343 -15.90 21.72 -7.05
N LEU A 344 -15.18 20.59 -7.07
CA LEU A 344 -13.73 20.61 -7.17
C LEU A 344 -13.30 21.29 -8.48
N PRO A 345 -12.30 22.17 -8.44
CA PRO A 345 -11.73 22.68 -9.67
C PRO A 345 -11.10 21.54 -10.47
N THR A 346 -11.26 21.60 -11.78
CA THR A 346 -10.72 20.60 -12.70
C THR A 346 -9.25 20.95 -12.99
N GLY A 347 -8.33 20.27 -12.30
CA GLY A 347 -6.91 20.28 -12.65
C GLY A 347 -6.54 19.16 -13.62
N ARG A 348 -5.26 19.11 -14.01
CA ARG A 348 -4.70 17.96 -14.74
C ARG A 348 -4.77 16.67 -13.91
N ARG A 349 -4.84 15.55 -14.61
CA ARG A 349 -4.85 14.18 -14.07
C ARG A 349 -4.05 13.28 -14.98
N ASP A 350 -2.73 13.38 -14.88
CA ASP A 350 -1.81 12.63 -15.71
C ASP A 350 -1.47 11.26 -15.11
N ALA A 351 -1.63 11.09 -13.79
CA ALA A 351 -1.43 9.81 -13.12
C ALA A 351 -2.56 8.81 -13.46
N VAL A 352 -2.27 7.83 -14.32
CA VAL A 352 -3.24 6.80 -14.77
C VAL A 352 -2.71 5.36 -14.69
N ASP A 353 -1.40 5.18 -14.83
CA ASP A 353 -0.73 3.87 -14.76
C ASP A 353 -0.60 3.37 -13.31
N PRO A 354 -0.56 2.05 -13.06
CA PRO A 354 -0.56 1.49 -11.71
C PRO A 354 0.72 1.78 -10.91
N GLU A 355 1.87 1.83 -11.59
CA GLU A 355 3.19 1.97 -10.99
C GLU A 355 4.09 2.90 -11.82
N TYR A 356 4.98 3.62 -11.13
CA TYR A 356 5.89 4.62 -11.69
C TYR A 356 7.30 4.49 -11.11
N TYR A 357 8.30 4.60 -11.99
CA TYR A 357 9.65 4.95 -11.59
C TYR A 357 9.71 6.43 -11.19
N THR A 358 10.35 6.73 -10.06
CA THR A 358 10.48 8.09 -9.55
C THR A 358 11.89 8.61 -9.81
N ILE A 359 12.01 9.75 -10.48
CA ILE A 359 13.24 10.55 -10.56
C ILE A 359 13.02 11.81 -9.71
N TYR A 360 13.94 12.10 -8.80
CA TYR A 360 13.91 13.30 -7.97
C TYR A 360 15.18 14.12 -8.14
N LEU A 361 15.00 15.41 -8.40
CA LEU A 361 16.06 16.41 -8.47
C LEU A 361 15.82 17.47 -7.39
N GLU A 362 16.89 17.91 -6.73
CA GLU A 362 16.89 19.11 -5.89
C GLU A 362 17.96 20.07 -6.38
N TYR A 363 17.63 21.36 -6.45
CA TYR A 363 18.55 22.41 -6.87
C TYR A 363 18.24 23.74 -6.19
N ASP A 364 19.26 24.58 -6.10
CA ASP A 364 19.15 25.90 -5.48
C ASP A 364 18.67 26.95 -6.50
N ILE A 365 17.64 27.70 -6.11
CA ILE A 365 17.12 28.85 -6.86
C ILE A 365 17.38 30.15 -6.11
N PRO A 366 17.69 31.26 -6.82
CA PRO A 366 17.82 32.56 -6.17
C PRO A 366 16.46 33.02 -5.63
N SER A 367 16.40 33.35 -4.35
CA SER A 367 15.25 33.96 -3.69
C SER A 367 15.64 35.31 -3.13
N VAL A 368 14.89 36.35 -3.49
CA VAL A 368 15.11 37.70 -2.97
C VAL A 368 14.28 37.87 -1.70
N SER A 369 14.95 37.94 -0.54
CA SER A 369 14.31 38.36 0.71
C SER A 369 14.48 39.86 0.87
N ALA A 370 13.37 40.59 1.08
CA ALA A 370 13.40 42.04 1.30
C ALA A 370 14.19 42.49 2.54
N ILE A 371 14.52 41.56 3.45
CA ILE A 371 15.15 41.86 4.75
C ILE A 371 16.61 41.33 4.81
N THR A 372 16.92 40.25 4.09
CA THR A 372 18.19 39.51 4.26
C THR A 372 19.11 39.53 3.04
N GLY A 373 18.68 40.12 1.92
CA GLY A 373 19.41 40.03 0.65
C GLY A 373 19.14 38.72 -0.08
N ASP A 374 20.00 38.36 -1.04
CA ASP A 374 19.88 37.13 -1.82
C ASP A 374 20.09 35.90 -0.94
N VAL A 375 19.02 35.13 -0.75
CA VAL A 375 19.04 33.82 -0.08
C VAL A 375 18.76 32.74 -1.12
N SER A 376 19.46 31.61 -1.04
CA SER A 376 19.16 30.46 -1.91
C SER A 376 18.02 29.65 -1.30
N ALA A 377 16.94 29.45 -2.06
CA ALA A 377 15.86 28.54 -1.70
C ALA A 377 16.04 27.22 -2.45
N LYS A 378 15.63 26.11 -1.85
CA LYS A 378 15.68 24.79 -2.49
C LYS A 378 14.40 24.51 -3.24
N GLN A 379 14.51 24.08 -4.49
CA GLN A 379 13.38 23.63 -5.30
C GLN A 379 13.53 22.14 -5.60
N GLY A 380 12.41 21.41 -5.46
CA GLY A 380 12.32 19.99 -5.81
C GLY A 380 11.63 19.78 -7.16
N LEU A 381 12.11 18.85 -7.97
CA LEU A 381 11.43 18.36 -9.16
C LEU A 381 11.22 16.86 -9.04
N TYR A 382 9.96 16.45 -9.05
CA TYR A 382 9.55 15.05 -9.17
C TYR A 382 9.18 14.75 -10.61
N ILE A 383 9.79 13.72 -11.17
CA ILE A 383 9.43 13.17 -12.47
C ILE A 383 9.02 11.72 -12.25
N PHE A 384 7.74 11.43 -12.42
CA PHE A 384 7.22 10.08 -12.40
C PHE A 384 7.15 9.60 -13.84
N VAL A 385 7.65 8.41 -14.14
CA VAL A 385 7.53 7.79 -15.46
C VAL A 385 6.94 6.42 -15.26
N SER A 386 5.90 6.07 -16.03
CA SER A 386 5.24 4.76 -15.92
C SER A 386 6.28 3.64 -15.95
N ASP A 387 6.15 2.68 -15.02
CA ASP A 387 7.12 1.61 -14.90
C ASP A 387 7.16 0.75 -16.17
N GLY A 388 8.37 0.40 -16.63
CA GLY A 388 8.58 -0.28 -17.90
C GLY A 388 8.42 0.57 -19.17
N ALA A 389 8.08 1.87 -19.07
CA ALA A 389 7.95 2.73 -20.24
C ALA A 389 9.30 2.98 -20.95
N ALA A 390 9.32 2.87 -22.27
CA ALA A 390 10.53 3.08 -23.07
C ALA A 390 11.10 4.51 -22.96
N GLN A 391 10.24 5.51 -22.68
CA GLN A 391 10.68 6.88 -22.41
C GLN A 391 11.65 6.99 -21.23
N LEU A 392 11.54 6.12 -20.21
CA LEU A 392 12.45 6.15 -19.06
C LEU A 392 13.90 5.93 -19.49
N THR A 393 14.13 5.01 -20.43
CA THR A 393 15.44 4.75 -21.00
C THR A 393 15.99 5.97 -21.71
N THR A 394 15.17 6.64 -22.54
CA THR A 394 15.55 7.86 -23.26
C THR A 394 15.89 8.99 -22.29
N LEU A 395 15.04 9.23 -21.29
CA LEU A 395 15.28 10.27 -20.28
C LEU A 395 16.60 10.03 -19.55
N ARG A 396 16.86 8.80 -19.08
CA ARG A 396 18.12 8.47 -18.40
C ARG A 396 19.35 8.61 -19.29
N ALA A 397 19.23 8.27 -20.57
CA ALA A 397 20.33 8.44 -21.53
C ALA A 397 20.72 9.92 -21.73
N ILE A 398 19.79 10.84 -21.50
CA ILE A 398 20.03 12.28 -21.56
C ILE A 398 20.47 12.82 -20.18
N THR A 399 19.75 12.47 -19.11
CA THR A 399 19.96 13.07 -17.78
C THR A 399 21.19 12.51 -17.08
N ASN A 400 21.52 11.22 -17.21
CA ASN A 400 22.66 10.63 -16.50
C ASN A 400 24.00 11.25 -16.92
N PRO A 401 24.33 11.40 -18.22
CA PRO A 401 25.58 12.07 -18.63
C PRO A 401 25.65 13.53 -18.16
N TRP A 402 24.52 14.24 -18.24
CA TRP A 402 24.46 15.63 -17.79
C TRP A 402 24.69 15.75 -16.28
N MET A 403 24.03 14.90 -15.48
CA MET A 403 24.17 14.86 -14.02
C MET A 403 25.58 14.45 -13.58
N ALA A 404 26.18 13.47 -14.26
CA ALA A 404 27.56 13.06 -14.01
C ALA A 404 28.58 14.17 -14.28
N SER A 405 28.26 15.10 -15.19
CA SER A 405 29.12 16.25 -15.50
C SER A 405 28.96 17.45 -14.56
N THR A 406 27.96 17.45 -13.68
CA THR A 406 27.79 18.51 -12.66
C THR A 406 28.99 18.56 -11.70
N PRO A 407 29.25 19.68 -11.00
CA PRO A 407 30.36 19.76 -10.05
C PRO A 407 30.34 18.71 -8.94
N LYS A 408 29.15 18.19 -8.59
CA LYS A 408 28.97 17.12 -7.60
C LYS A 408 29.07 15.71 -8.18
N ALA A 409 29.14 15.57 -9.52
CA ALA A 409 29.31 14.32 -10.25
C ALA A 409 28.37 13.20 -9.77
N PHE A 410 27.06 13.42 -9.88
CA PHE A 410 26.07 12.45 -9.38
C PHE A 410 26.16 11.12 -10.13
N PRO A 411 25.98 9.98 -9.43
CA PRO A 411 25.93 8.67 -10.06
C PRO A 411 24.71 8.54 -10.98
N ALA A 412 24.85 7.70 -12.00
CA ALA A 412 23.74 7.35 -12.88
C ALA A 412 22.64 6.63 -12.10
N ILE A 413 21.39 6.99 -12.36
CA ILE A 413 20.24 6.25 -11.85
C ILE A 413 19.94 5.05 -12.76
N VAL A 414 19.55 3.93 -12.14
CA VAL A 414 19.34 2.61 -12.76
C VAL A 414 17.88 2.18 -12.66
#